data_AF-A0A2M7FTI0-F1
#
_entry.id   AF-A0A2M7FTI0-F1
#
_cell.length_a   1.000
_cell.length_b   1.000
_cell.length_c   1.000
_cell.angle_alpha   90.00
_cell.angle_beta   90.00
_cell.angle_gamma   90.00
#
_symmetry.space_group_name_H-M   'P 1'
#
loop_
_entity.id
_entity.type
_entity.pdbx_description
1 polymer ?
#
loop_
_entity_poly.entity_id
_entity_poly.type
_entity_poly.pdbx_seq_one_letter_code
_entity_poly.pdbx_strand_id
1 'polypeptide(L)' 'MLHRHLNHQRFTLAAIDDVIARGLWQDWAGLRLAVFQDQTLLDKVERICRARVSEPYAQRYHFWMNYVNEHRAT' A
#
# COMPACT_ATOMS: atom_id res chain seq x y z
N MET A 1 10.55 -19.12 13.62
CA MET A 1 10.73 -17.65 13.54
C MET A 1 9.35 -17.04 13.37
N LEU A 2 8.91 -16.25 14.35
CA LEU A 2 7.55 -15.74 14.42
C LEU A 2 7.36 -14.61 13.40
N HIS A 3 6.31 -14.70 12.58
CA HIS A 3 5.88 -13.69 11.62
C HIS A 3 5.59 -12.38 12.36
N ARG A 4 6.53 -11.43 12.32
CA ARG A 4 6.53 -10.24 13.19
C ARG A 4 5.62 -9.09 12.73
N HIS A 5 4.88 -9.20 11.63
CA HIS A 5 4.28 -8.01 11.00
C HIS A 5 2.77 -7.93 10.87
N LEU A 6 1.99 -8.83 11.47
CA LEU A 6 0.52 -8.71 11.42
C LEU A 6 -0.17 -8.69 12.79
N ASN A 7 0.59 -8.59 13.89
CA ASN A 7 0.01 -8.28 15.19
C ASN A 7 -0.25 -6.78 15.33
N HIS A 8 -1.35 -6.31 14.75
CA HIS A 8 -2.15 -5.15 15.18
C HIS A 8 -1.44 -3.80 15.48
N GLN A 9 -0.16 -3.63 15.18
CA GLN A 9 0.52 -2.35 15.23
C GLN A 9 0.41 -1.70 13.85
N ARG A 10 -0.66 -0.89 13.73
CA ARG A 10 -0.94 0.17 12.74
C ARG A 10 -0.16 0.04 11.43
N PHE A 11 -0.86 -0.06 10.30
CA PHE A 11 -0.31 0.27 8.98
C PHE A 11 0.35 1.67 9.00
N THR A 12 1.63 1.69 9.34
CA THR A 12 2.49 2.87 9.30
C THR A 12 2.92 3.09 7.86
N LEU A 13 3.40 4.29 7.55
CA LEU A 13 3.89 4.59 6.20
C LEU A 13 5.02 3.62 5.78
N ALA A 14 5.96 3.34 6.69
CA ALA A 14 7.06 2.42 6.41
C ALA A 14 6.59 0.98 6.17
N ALA A 15 5.60 0.50 6.93
CA ALA A 15 5.05 -0.84 6.73
C ALA A 15 4.31 -0.96 5.39
N ILE A 16 3.56 0.08 4.99
CA ILE A 16 2.87 0.09 3.70
C ILE A 16 3.89 0.17 2.55
N ASP A 17 4.91 1.02 2.66
CA ASP A 17 5.99 1.15 1.67
C ASP A 17 6.69 -0.19 1.46
N ASP A 18 7.04 -0.88 2.55
CA ASP A 18 7.67 -2.20 2.52
C ASP A 18 6.76 -3.28 1.89
N VAL A 19 5.45 -3.28 2.17
CA VAL A 19 4.48 -4.19 1.52
C VAL A 19 4.43 -3.95 0.00
N ILE A 20 4.35 -2.69 -0.42
CA ILE A 20 4.33 -2.32 -1.84
C ILE A 20 5.66 -2.73 -2.50
N ALA A 21 6.78 -2.42 -1.85
CA ALA A 21 8.12 -2.72 -2.32
C ALA A 21 8.37 -4.23 -2.44
N ARG A 22 7.95 -5.05 -1.47
CA ARG A 22 8.18 -6.51 -1.49
C ARG A 22 7.36 -7.23 -2.56
N GLY A 23 6.18 -6.71 -2.92
CA GLY A 23 5.39 -7.27 -4.02
C GLY A 23 4.81 -8.66 -3.77
N LEU A 24 4.73 -9.11 -2.50
CA LEU A 24 4.21 -10.43 -2.16
C LEU A 24 2.68 -10.42 -2.25
N TRP A 25 2.13 -11.41 -2.95
CA TRP A 25 0.69 -11.52 -3.18
C TRP A 25 -0.14 -11.45 -1.89
N GLN A 26 0.31 -12.16 -0.85
CA GLN A 26 -0.40 -12.26 0.42
C GLN A 26 -0.45 -10.90 1.15
N ASP A 27 0.67 -10.17 1.12
CA ASP A 27 0.77 -8.84 1.72
C ASP A 27 -0.09 -7.82 0.95
N TRP A 28 -0.10 -7.90 -0.38
CA TRP A 28 -0.93 -7.03 -1.22
C TRP A 28 -2.43 -7.28 -1.01
N ALA A 29 -2.83 -8.56 -0.90
CA ALA A 29 -4.21 -8.91 -0.56
C ALA A 29 -4.60 -8.39 0.83
N GLY A 30 -3.71 -8.50 1.82
CA GLY A 30 -3.90 -7.97 3.16
C GLY A 30 -4.03 -6.44 3.17
N LEU A 31 -3.15 -5.73 2.46
CA LEU A 31 -3.21 -4.27 2.34
C LEU A 31 -4.51 -3.82 1.66
N ARG A 32 -4.93 -4.50 0.58
CA ARG A 32 -6.21 -4.20 -0.10
C ARG A 32 -7.39 -4.38 0.83
N LEU A 33 -7.45 -5.48 1.59
CA LEU A 33 -8.53 -5.73 2.55
C LEU A 33 -8.55 -4.66 3.66
N ALA A 34 -7.38 -4.27 4.16
CA ALA A 34 -7.27 -3.24 5.18
C ALA A 34 -7.74 -1.88 4.67
N VAL A 35 -7.35 -1.50 3.45
CA VAL A 35 -7.81 -0.25 2.80
C VAL A 35 -9.33 -0.27 2.61
N PHE A 36 -9.91 -1.41 2.23
CA PHE A 36 -11.36 -1.56 2.12
C PHE A 36 -12.10 -1.38 3.46
N GLN A 37 -11.46 -1.75 4.58
CA GLN A 37 -12.04 -1.61 5.92
C GLN A 37 -11.81 -0.22 6.54
N ASP A 38 -10.72 0.46 6.15
CA ASP A 38 -10.32 1.77 6.67
C ASP A 38 -9.74 2.63 5.53
N GLN A 39 -10.58 3.53 5.01
CA GLN A 39 -10.22 4.41 3.90
C GLN A 39 -9.08 5.37 4.24
N THR A 40 -8.78 5.63 5.54
CA THR A 40 -7.64 6.46 5.93
C THR A 40 -6.29 5.81 5.56
N LEU A 41 -6.28 4.50 5.32
CA LEU A 41 -5.12 3.80 4.78
C LEU A 41 -4.93 4.09 3.29
N LEU A 42 -5.98 4.41 2.53
CA LEU A 42 -5.86 4.85 1.15
C LEU A 42 -5.08 6.16 1.05
N ASP A 43 -5.29 7.10 1.98
CA ASP A 43 -4.53 8.35 2.05
C ASP A 43 -3.02 8.10 2.26
N LYS A 44 -2.68 7.09 3.07
CA LYS A 44 -1.28 6.70 3.31
C LYS A 44 -0.65 6.04 2.10
N VAL A 45 -1.37 5.14 1.43
CA VAL A 45 -0.93 4.51 0.17
C VAL A 45 -0.67 5.59 -0.87
N GLU A 46 -1.60 6.54 -1.03
CA GLU A 46 -1.42 7.66 -1.96
C GLU A 46 -0.17 8.48 -1.65
N ARG A 47 0.04 8.84 -0.37
CA ARG A 47 1.21 9.62 0.05
C ARG A 47 2.53 8.92 -0.33
N ILE A 48 2.60 7.61 -0.17
CA ILE A 48 3.79 6.81 -0.51
C ILE A 48 3.96 6.76 -2.03
N CYS A 49 2.90 6.43 -2.76
CA CYS A 49 2.96 6.31 -4.22
C CYS A 49 3.31 7.63 -4.90
N ARG A 50 2.77 8.77 -4.43
CA ARG A 50 3.09 10.11 -4.94
C ARG A 50 4.57 10.44 -4.88
N ALA A 51 5.31 9.91 -3.90
CA ALA A 51 6.76 10.12 -3.83
C ALA A 51 7.54 9.36 -4.91
N ARG A 52 6.92 8.38 -5.57
CA ARG A 52 7.54 7.48 -6.56
C ARG A 52 7.02 7.66 -7.99
N VAL A 53 6.04 8.53 -8.23
CA VAL A 53 5.42 8.74 -9.55
C VAL A 53 6.41 9.23 -10.62
N SER A 54 7.50 9.90 -10.21
CA SER A 54 8.54 10.35 -11.14
C SER A 54 9.55 9.24 -11.51
N GLU A 55 9.56 8.11 -10.80
CA GLU A 55 10.48 7.00 -11.05
C GLU A 55 9.88 6.03 -12.09
N PRO A 56 10.40 5.96 -13.34
CA PRO A 56 9.76 5.18 -14.41
C PRO A 56 9.72 3.67 -14.11
N TYR A 57 10.68 3.17 -13.32
CA TYR A 57 10.82 1.76 -12.99
C TYR A 57 10.09 1.35 -11.69
N ALA A 58 9.44 2.28 -11.01
CA ALA A 58 8.66 2.03 -9.80
C ALA A 58 7.27 1.42 -10.09
N GLN A 59 7.20 0.40 -10.97
CA GLN A 59 5.95 -0.18 -11.49
C GLN A 59 4.94 -0.58 -10.40
N ARG A 60 5.43 -1.12 -9.26
CA ARG A 60 4.60 -1.49 -8.12
C ARG A 60 3.88 -0.28 -7.50
N TYR A 61 4.57 0.85 -7.42
CA TYR A 61 4.00 2.10 -6.91
C TYR A 61 3.03 2.72 -7.91
N HIS A 62 3.34 2.64 -9.21
CA HIS A 62 2.40 3.06 -10.27
C HIS A 62 1.10 2.26 -10.22
N PHE A 63 1.18 0.94 -10.02
CA PHE A 63 0.01 0.09 -9.85
C PHE A 63 -0.86 0.55 -8.66
N TRP A 64 -0.26 0.75 -7.48
CA TRP A 64 -0.99 1.21 -6.31
C TRP A 64 -1.51 2.65 -6.43
N MET A 65 -0.84 3.52 -7.20
CA MET A 65 -1.34 4.85 -7.52
C MET A 65 -2.60 4.79 -8.39
N ASN A 66 -2.61 3.91 -9.40
CA ASN A 66 -3.80 3.68 -10.22
C ASN A 66 -4.97 3.15 -9.37
N TYR A 67 -4.68 2.20 -8.48
CA TYR A 67 -5.66 1.68 -7.53
C TYR A 67 -6.26 2.80 -6.67
N VAL A 68 -5.44 3.72 -6.13
CA VAL A 68 -5.91 4.90 -5.39
C VAL A 68 -6.82 5.78 -6.25
N ASN A 69 -6.41 6.10 -7.47
CA ASN A 69 -7.18 6.96 -8.36
C ASN A 69 -8.57 6.37 -8.65
N GLU A 70 -8.65 5.07 -8.93
CA GLU A 70 -9.91 4.36 -9.16
C GLU A 70 -10.85 4.42 -7.93
N HIS A 71 -10.31 4.22 -6.73
CA HIS A 71 -11.10 4.18 -5.49
C HIS A 71 -11.42 5.57 -4.89
N ARG A 72 -10.87 6.64 -5.48
CA ARG A 72 -11.27 8.03 -5.17
C ARG A 72 -12.29 8.60 -6.16
N ALA A 73 -12.35 8.03 -7.35
CA ALA A 73 -13.31 8.43 -8.38
C ALA A 73 -14.72 7.83 -8.18
N THR A 74 -14.87 6.96 -7.17
CA THR A 74 -16.11 6.26 -6.80
C THR A 74 -16.70 6.87 -5.53
#